data_AF-A0A0Q9LZI8-F1
#
_entry.id   AF-A0A0Q9LZI8-F1
#
_cell.length_a   1.000
_cell.length_b   1.000
_cell.length_c   1.000
_cell.angle_alpha   90.00
_cell.angle_beta   90.00
_cell.angle_gamma   90.00
#
_symmetry.space_group_name_H-M   'P 1'
#
loop_
_entity.id
_entity.type
_entity.pdbx_description
1 polymer ?
#
loop_
_entity_poly.entity_id
_entity_poly.type
_entity_poly.pdbx_seq_one_letter_code
_entity_poly.pdbx_strand_id
1 'polypeptide(L)'
;MADQRPGRAVARLDQPRETRRTLLPRPSVNQETFGVWSERFARFMGTPRFLIYMTAFVVLWIGWNAVGPADLRWDPYAFIFLTLMLSLQASYAAPLILLAQNRQADRDRVALEQDRARDERNLADTEFLTREVAALRLAMRDTATRDFVRSELRSLLEEMEDRGLEVRQRSDEDDSAAGGTGSSRDLPAT
;
A
#
# COMPACT_ATOMS: atom_id res chain seq x y z
N MET A 1 21.87 -45.83 50.55
CA MET A 1 20.67 -45.08 50.99
C MET A 1 21.04 -43.61 50.91
N ALA A 2 20.83 -42.98 49.75
CA ALA A 2 21.21 -41.60 49.50
C ALA A 2 19.98 -40.83 48.98
N ASP A 3 19.82 -39.66 49.57
CA ASP A 3 18.72 -38.73 49.63
C ASP A 3 18.22 -38.26 48.24
N GLN A 4 16.94 -38.50 47.93
CA GLN A 4 16.29 -38.02 46.72
C GLN A 4 15.55 -36.71 47.03
N ARG A 5 16.21 -35.58 46.77
CA ARG A 5 15.61 -34.24 46.92
C ARG A 5 14.58 -34.00 45.81
N PRO A 6 13.29 -33.78 46.11
CA PRO A 6 12.33 -33.38 45.09
C PRO A 6 12.56 -31.91 44.69
N GLY A 7 12.77 -31.71 43.40
CA GLY A 7 12.93 -30.40 42.78
C GLY A 7 11.72 -29.50 43.07
N ARG A 8 11.99 -28.33 43.65
CA ARG A 8 11.01 -27.29 43.93
C ARG A 8 10.58 -26.68 42.59
N ALA A 9 9.42 -27.10 42.08
CA ALA A 9 8.82 -26.50 40.90
C ALA A 9 8.51 -25.03 41.19
N VAL A 10 9.23 -24.14 40.52
CA VAL A 10 9.01 -22.69 40.59
C VAL A 10 7.67 -22.41 39.92
N ALA A 11 6.66 -22.12 40.74
CA ALA A 11 5.37 -21.64 40.27
C ALA A 11 5.59 -20.32 39.54
N ARG A 12 5.44 -20.33 38.20
CA ARG A 12 5.45 -19.13 37.37
C ARG A 12 4.25 -18.27 37.76
N LEU A 13 4.52 -17.21 38.53
CA LEU A 13 3.56 -16.17 38.95
C LEU A 13 3.39 -15.12 37.85
N ASP A 14 3.06 -15.54 36.63
CA ASP A 14 2.88 -14.57 35.54
C ASP A 14 1.87 -15.05 34.50
N GLN A 15 0.67 -15.36 34.97
CA GLN A 15 -0.51 -15.44 34.12
C GLN A 15 -1.55 -14.49 34.72
N PRO A 16 -1.84 -13.35 34.07
CA PRO A 16 -2.90 -12.47 34.54
C PRO A 16 -4.23 -13.23 34.47
N ARG A 17 -4.84 -13.45 35.64
CA ARG A 17 -6.19 -14.00 35.76
C ARG A 17 -7.18 -12.98 35.22
N GLU A 18 -7.58 -13.11 33.95
CA GLU A 18 -8.76 -12.43 33.43
C GLU A 18 -10.02 -13.12 33.95
N THR A 19 -10.37 -12.84 35.21
CA THR A 19 -11.71 -13.14 35.73
C THR A 19 -12.54 -11.87 35.67
N ARG A 20 -13.15 -11.62 34.51
CA ARG A 20 -14.35 -10.77 34.40
C ARG A 20 -15.45 -11.56 33.71
N ARG A 21 -16.12 -12.42 34.48
CA ARG A 21 -17.42 -12.99 34.11
C ARG A 21 -18.42 -11.83 34.00
N THR A 22 -18.61 -11.34 32.79
CA THR A 22 -19.68 -10.40 32.49
C THR A 22 -20.97 -11.22 32.36
N LEU A 23 -21.77 -11.25 33.44
CA LEU A 23 -23.04 -12.00 33.55
C LEU A 23 -24.23 -11.31 32.87
N LEU A 24 -23.98 -10.51 31.83
CA LEU A 24 -25.05 -9.86 31.06
C LEU A 24 -25.00 -10.42 29.64
N PRO A 25 -26.08 -11.09 29.17
CA PRO A 25 -26.23 -11.36 27.75
C PRO A 25 -26.30 -10.01 27.05
N ARG A 26 -25.24 -9.64 26.34
CA ARG A 26 -25.28 -8.50 25.42
C ARG A 26 -26.34 -8.86 24.38
N PRO A 27 -27.43 -8.09 24.23
CA PRO A 27 -28.32 -8.30 23.11
C PRO A 27 -27.49 -8.07 21.84
N SER A 28 -27.13 -9.15 21.16
CA SER A 28 -26.56 -9.09 19.83
C SER A 28 -27.68 -8.67 18.90
N VAL A 29 -27.93 -7.36 18.84
CA VAL A 29 -28.73 -6.76 17.78
C VAL A 29 -28.07 -7.22 16.47
N ASN A 30 -28.76 -8.11 15.74
CA ASN A 30 -28.22 -8.83 14.59
C ASN A 30 -27.66 -7.83 13.55
N GLN A 31 -26.34 -7.65 13.56
CA GLN A 31 -25.67 -6.62 12.78
C GLN A 31 -25.75 -6.92 11.27
N GLU A 32 -25.89 -8.20 10.89
CA GLU A 32 -26.10 -8.60 9.50
C GLU A 32 -27.44 -8.11 8.93
N THR A 33 -28.57 -8.26 9.65
CA THR A 33 -29.90 -7.91 9.12
C THR A 33 -30.12 -6.40 9.06
N PHE A 34 -29.68 -5.65 10.08
CA PHE A 34 -29.61 -4.18 10.00
C PHE A 34 -28.62 -3.75 8.92
N GLY A 35 -27.58 -4.55 8.71
CA GLY A 35 -26.54 -4.32 7.73
C GLY A 35 -27.07 -4.09 6.31
N VAL A 36 -27.87 -5.06 5.86
CA VAL A 36 -28.52 -5.12 4.54
C VAL A 36 -29.64 -4.08 4.41
N TRP A 37 -30.44 -3.91 5.47
CA TRP A 37 -31.53 -2.93 5.47
C TRP A 37 -31.00 -1.51 5.32
N SER A 38 -29.98 -1.14 6.09
CA SER A 38 -29.34 0.17 6.00
C SER A 38 -28.67 0.42 4.65
N GLU A 39 -28.09 -0.59 4.00
CA GLU A 39 -27.51 -0.44 2.67
C GLU A 39 -28.57 -0.12 1.62
N ARG A 40 -29.73 -0.78 1.69
CA ARG A 40 -30.86 -0.51 0.81
C ARG A 40 -31.48 0.86 1.08
N PHE A 41 -31.58 1.25 2.36
CA PHE A 41 -32.10 2.55 2.78
C PHE A 41 -31.18 3.69 2.34
N ALA A 42 -29.85 3.52 2.47
CA ALA A 42 -28.87 4.49 2.00
C ALA A 42 -28.93 4.70 0.48
N ARG A 43 -29.01 3.61 -0.29
CA ARG A 43 -29.20 3.68 -1.76
C ARG A 43 -30.51 4.38 -2.15
N PHE A 44 -31.57 4.17 -1.37
CA PHE A 44 -32.88 4.78 -1.62
C PHE A 44 -32.88 6.28 -1.31
N MET A 45 -32.33 6.70 -0.17
CA MET A 45 -32.30 8.11 0.26
C MET A 45 -31.33 8.97 -0.56
N GLY A 46 -30.26 8.39 -1.11
CA GLY A 46 -29.30 9.09 -1.97
C GLY A 46 -29.77 9.35 -3.41
N THR A 47 -30.96 8.85 -3.80
CA THR A 47 -31.48 8.98 -5.17
C THR A 47 -32.51 10.14 -5.25
N PRO A 48 -32.46 11.02 -6.26
CA PRO A 48 -33.43 12.12 -6.44
C PRO A 48 -34.89 11.64 -6.60
N ARG A 49 -35.10 10.36 -6.90
CA ARG A 49 -36.40 9.71 -6.96
C ARG A 49 -37.16 9.75 -5.64
N PHE A 50 -36.47 9.69 -4.49
CA PHE A 50 -37.12 9.75 -3.18
C PHE A 50 -37.88 11.07 -2.99
N LEU A 51 -37.23 12.19 -3.32
CA LEU A 51 -37.83 13.52 -3.25
C LEU A 51 -39.07 13.62 -4.14
N ILE A 52 -39.01 13.08 -5.36
CA ILE A 52 -40.15 13.07 -6.30
C ILE A 52 -41.35 12.33 -5.69
N TYR A 53 -41.15 11.14 -5.12
CA TYR A 53 -42.24 10.39 -4.49
C TYR A 53 -42.81 11.10 -3.26
N MET A 54 -41.96 11.72 -2.43
CA MET A 54 -42.41 12.49 -1.27
C MET A 54 -43.20 13.73 -1.68
N THR A 55 -42.74 14.48 -2.68
CA THR A 55 -43.47 15.63 -3.21
C THR A 55 -44.78 15.20 -3.84
N ALA A 56 -44.80 14.11 -4.62
CA ALA A 56 -46.03 13.57 -5.19
C ALA A 56 -47.04 13.16 -4.11
N PHE A 57 -46.58 12.54 -3.02
CA PHE A 57 -47.44 12.20 -1.89
C PHE A 57 -48.06 13.45 -1.23
N VAL A 58 -47.26 14.48 -0.96
CA VAL A 58 -47.74 15.75 -0.39
C VAL A 58 -48.75 16.43 -1.32
N VAL A 59 -48.44 16.51 -2.62
CA VAL A 59 -49.34 17.11 -3.62
C VAL A 59 -50.64 16.32 -3.74
N LEU A 60 -50.57 14.99 -3.76
CA LEU A 60 -51.75 14.13 -3.82
C LEU A 60 -52.61 14.28 -2.56
N TRP A 61 -52.00 14.37 -1.38
CA TRP A 61 -52.71 14.58 -0.11
C TRP A 61 -53.44 15.91 -0.07
N ILE A 62 -52.75 16.99 -0.46
CA ILE A 62 -53.32 18.33 -0.55
C ILE A 62 -54.44 18.33 -1.59
N GLY A 63 -54.21 17.77 -2.78
CA GLY A 63 -55.19 17.69 -3.85
C GLY A 63 -56.45 16.92 -3.45
N TRP A 64 -56.29 15.77 -2.78
CA TRP A 64 -57.39 14.96 -2.29
C TRP A 64 -58.23 15.72 -1.24
N ASN A 65 -57.58 16.37 -0.26
CA ASN A 65 -58.29 17.09 0.79
C ASN A 65 -58.85 18.45 0.32
N ALA A 66 -58.28 19.06 -0.72
CA ALA A 66 -58.75 20.32 -1.29
C ALA A 66 -59.95 20.13 -2.23
N VAL A 67 -59.93 19.10 -3.09
CA VAL A 67 -60.95 18.86 -4.12
C VAL A 67 -62.02 17.87 -3.66
N GLY A 68 -61.76 17.09 -2.60
CA GLY A 68 -62.68 16.10 -2.07
C GLY A 68 -64.04 16.69 -1.61
N PRO A 69 -65.13 15.91 -1.71
CA PRO A 69 -66.45 16.28 -1.15
C PRO A 69 -66.32 16.66 0.33
N ALA A 70 -67.08 17.66 0.79
CA ALA A 70 -66.96 18.18 2.16
C ALA A 70 -67.06 17.09 3.25
N ASP A 71 -67.82 16.02 2.98
CA ASP A 71 -68.03 14.89 3.89
C ASP A 71 -66.86 13.88 3.94
N LEU A 72 -65.93 13.94 2.97
CA LEU A 72 -64.78 13.02 2.82
C LEU A 72 -63.43 13.71 3.09
N ARG A 73 -63.44 14.97 3.53
CA ARG A 73 -62.23 15.73 3.89
C ARG A 73 -61.75 15.29 5.25
N TRP A 74 -60.72 14.43 5.28
CA TRP A 74 -60.11 13.96 6.52
C TRP A 74 -59.15 14.98 7.14
N ASP A 75 -58.65 15.94 6.36
CA ASP A 75 -57.69 16.96 6.81
C ASP A 75 -58.04 18.36 6.25
N PRO A 76 -58.98 19.10 6.88
CA PRO A 76 -59.40 20.44 6.46
C PRO A 76 -58.28 21.50 6.52
N TYR A 77 -58.55 22.71 6.00
CA TYR A 77 -57.57 23.79 5.89
C TYR A 77 -56.79 24.03 7.20
N ALA A 78 -55.46 24.10 7.08
CA ALA A 78 -54.38 23.94 8.08
C ALA A 78 -53.66 22.58 8.05
N PHE A 79 -54.20 21.56 7.37
CA PHE A 79 -53.56 20.25 7.13
C PHE A 79 -52.82 19.70 8.37
N ILE A 80 -53.55 19.62 9.49
CA ILE A 80 -52.97 19.32 10.79
C ILE A 80 -52.39 17.91 10.81
N PHE A 81 -53.05 16.94 10.16
CA PHE A 81 -52.57 15.57 10.12
C PHE A 81 -51.30 15.45 9.29
N LEU A 82 -51.24 16.11 8.13
CA LEU A 82 -50.02 16.18 7.33
C LEU A 82 -48.87 16.79 8.12
N THR A 83 -49.13 17.88 8.83
CA THR A 83 -48.12 18.57 9.65
C THR A 83 -47.62 17.69 10.81
N LEU A 84 -48.54 17.04 11.53
CA LEU A 84 -48.21 16.10 12.59
C LEU A 84 -47.39 14.92 12.05
N MET A 85 -47.75 14.38 10.89
CA MET A 85 -47.01 13.29 10.26
C MET A 85 -45.60 13.73 9.83
N LEU A 86 -45.44 14.91 9.22
CA LEU A 86 -44.13 15.44 8.83
C LEU A 86 -43.23 15.74 10.03
N SER A 87 -43.78 16.33 11.10
CA SER A 87 -43.03 16.56 12.34
C SER A 87 -42.58 15.26 13.02
N LEU A 88 -43.46 14.25 13.05
CA LEU A 88 -43.10 12.91 13.53
C LEU A 88 -42.02 12.26 12.65
N GLN A 89 -42.14 12.40 11.32
CA GLN A 89 -41.18 11.86 10.36
C GLN A 89 -39.78 12.43 10.59
N ALA A 90 -39.68 13.74 10.84
CA ALA A 90 -38.41 14.38 11.19
C ALA A 90 -37.86 13.89 12.54
N SER A 91 -38.73 13.77 13.56
CA SER A 91 -38.35 13.34 14.91
C SER A 91 -37.81 11.90 14.94
N TYR A 92 -38.42 10.97 14.19
CA TYR A 92 -37.95 9.58 14.11
C TYR A 92 -36.78 9.39 13.14
N ALA A 93 -36.57 10.30 12.19
CA ALA A 93 -35.40 10.26 11.31
C ALA A 93 -34.09 10.47 12.11
N ALA A 94 -34.05 11.40 13.07
CA ALA A 94 -32.85 11.70 13.85
C ALA A 94 -32.20 10.47 14.52
N PRO A 95 -32.90 9.64 15.31
CA PRO A 95 -32.30 8.45 15.95
C PRO A 95 -31.91 7.37 14.93
N LEU A 96 -32.67 7.21 13.84
CA LEU A 96 -32.29 6.28 12.77
C LEU A 96 -31.03 6.73 12.03
N ILE A 97 -30.90 8.03 11.77
CA ILE A 97 -29.71 8.63 11.16
C ILE A 97 -28.52 8.43 12.09
N LEU A 98 -28.65 8.67 13.40
CA LEU A 98 -27.57 8.44 14.37
C LEU A 98 -27.09 6.97 14.39
N LEU A 99 -28.02 6.02 14.32
CA LEU A 99 -27.68 4.59 14.22
C LEU A 99 -26.96 4.25 12.90
N ALA A 100 -27.42 4.83 11.79
CA ALA A 100 -26.77 4.66 10.50
C ALA A 100 -25.37 5.29 10.46
N GLN A 101 -25.20 6.46 11.07
CA GLN A 101 -23.94 7.20 11.17
C GLN A 101 -22.93 6.50 12.07
N ASN A 102 -23.34 5.97 13.24
CA ASN A 102 -22.43 5.22 14.12
C ASN A 102 -21.80 4.04 13.37
N ARG A 103 -22.60 3.29 12.59
CA ARG A 103 -22.08 2.16 11.80
C ARG A 103 -21.19 2.60 10.64
N GLN A 104 -21.48 3.75 10.02
CA GLN A 104 -20.59 4.32 9.00
C GLN A 104 -19.25 4.70 9.62
N ALA A 105 -19.26 5.40 10.76
CA ALA A 105 -18.06 5.78 11.49
C ALA A 105 -17.23 4.57 11.94
N ASP A 106 -17.87 3.47 12.37
CA ASP A 106 -17.16 2.23 12.72
C ASP A 106 -16.45 1.60 11.52
N ARG A 107 -17.10 1.57 10.34
CA ARG A 107 -16.47 1.09 9.10
C ARG A 107 -15.34 2.00 8.64
N ASP A 108 -15.56 3.30 8.67
CA ASP A 108 -14.57 4.30 8.28
C ASP A 108 -13.34 4.21 9.19
N ARG A 109 -13.54 3.96 10.49
CA ARG A 109 -12.45 3.70 11.43
C ARG A 109 -11.64 2.47 11.05
N VAL A 110 -12.28 1.34 10.78
CA VAL A 110 -11.57 0.10 10.36
C VAL A 110 -10.82 0.33 9.05
N ALA A 111 -11.42 1.01 8.08
CA ALA A 111 -10.77 1.36 6.83
C ALA A 111 -9.53 2.23 7.06
N LEU A 112 -9.62 3.26 7.92
CA LEU A 112 -8.49 4.12 8.28
C LEU A 112 -7.38 3.38 9.05
N GLU A 113 -7.73 2.42 9.91
CA GLU A 113 -6.73 1.59 10.61
C GLU A 113 -5.99 0.68 9.62
N GLN A 114 -6.71 0.09 8.66
CA GLN A 114 -6.11 -0.71 7.59
C GLN A 114 -5.22 0.12 6.66
N ASP A 115 -5.65 1.34 6.33
CA ASP A 115 -4.89 2.26 5.49
C ASP A 115 -3.56 2.64 6.15
N ARG A 116 -3.61 3.03 7.44
CA ARG A 116 -2.38 3.29 8.23
C ARG A 116 -1.43 2.09 8.26
N ALA A 117 -1.95 0.88 8.48
CA ALA A 117 -1.12 -0.32 8.50
C ALA A 117 -0.52 -0.64 7.13
N ARG A 118 -1.18 -0.27 6.02
CA ARG A 118 -0.61 -0.38 4.67
C ARG A 118 0.46 0.67 4.44
N ASP A 119 0.25 1.91 4.86
CA ASP A 119 1.23 2.98 4.72
C ASP A 119 2.52 2.70 5.50
N GLU A 120 2.41 2.16 6.72
CA GLU A 120 3.57 1.72 7.50
C GLU A 120 4.37 0.64 6.77
N ARG A 121 3.69 -0.33 6.13
CA ARG A 121 4.35 -1.37 5.32
C ARG A 121 4.98 -0.80 4.06
N ASN A 122 4.29 0.09 3.35
CA ASN A 122 4.81 0.74 2.16
C ASN A 122 6.06 1.57 2.47
N LEU A 123 6.07 2.27 3.61
CA LEU A 123 7.22 3.01 4.09
C LEU A 123 8.39 2.07 4.37
N ALA A 124 8.15 0.97 5.10
CA ALA A 124 9.18 -0.04 5.37
C ALA A 124 9.75 -0.68 4.08
N ASP A 125 8.89 -1.00 3.11
CA ASP A 125 9.30 -1.54 1.81
C ASP A 125 10.13 -0.51 1.03
N THR A 126 9.74 0.76 1.08
CA THR A 126 10.49 1.85 0.44
C THR A 126 11.86 2.04 1.09
N GLU A 127 11.94 2.01 2.42
CA GLU A 127 13.21 2.08 3.15
C GLU A 127 14.10 0.88 2.83
N PHE A 128 13.52 -0.32 2.76
CA PHE A 128 14.22 -1.54 2.37
C PHE A 128 14.78 -1.42 0.96
N LEU A 129 13.95 -1.08 -0.03
CA LEU A 129 14.38 -0.89 -1.42
C LEU A 129 15.45 0.19 -1.55
N THR A 130 15.33 1.29 -0.79
CA THR A 130 16.33 2.36 -0.78
C THR A 130 17.68 1.87 -0.25
N ARG A 131 17.67 1.06 0.83
CA ARG A 131 18.87 0.45 1.39
C ARG A 131 19.49 -0.57 0.42
N GLU A 132 18.68 -1.43 -0.18
CA GLU A 132 19.14 -2.41 -1.18
C GLU A 132 19.74 -1.71 -2.41
N VAL A 133 19.10 -0.65 -2.92
CA VAL A 133 19.64 0.15 -4.04
C VAL A 133 20.96 0.82 -3.65
N ALA A 134 21.09 1.33 -2.42
CA ALA A 134 22.34 1.90 -1.94
C ALA A 134 23.46 0.85 -1.83
N ALA A 135 23.15 -0.35 -1.31
CA ALA A 135 24.08 -1.47 -1.23
C ALA A 135 24.51 -1.95 -2.63
N LEU A 136 23.55 -2.12 -3.55
CA LEU A 136 23.80 -2.47 -4.94
C LEU A 136 24.69 -1.43 -5.63
N ARG A 137 24.44 -0.13 -5.41
CA ARG A 137 25.26 0.96 -5.95
C ARG A 137 26.70 0.93 -5.42
N LEU A 138 26.88 0.58 -4.14
CA LEU A 138 28.22 0.45 -3.55
C LEU A 138 28.95 -0.76 -4.13
N ALA A 139 28.28 -1.91 -4.22
CA ALA A 139 28.82 -3.12 -4.83
C ALA A 139 29.23 -2.88 -6.30
N MET A 140 28.41 -2.20 -7.10
CA MET A 140 28.74 -1.83 -8.49
C MET A 140 29.95 -0.87 -8.57
N ARG A 141 30.08 0.06 -7.62
CA ARG A 141 31.24 0.97 -7.55
C ARG A 141 32.55 0.23 -7.31
N ASP A 142 32.53 -0.78 -6.44
CA ASP A 142 33.71 -1.60 -6.14
C ASP A 142 34.08 -2.54 -7.29
N THR A 143 33.10 -3.05 -8.05
CA THR A 143 33.39 -4.07 -9.08
C THR A 143 33.93 -3.53 -10.39
N ALA A 144 33.39 -2.45 -10.98
CA ALA A 144 33.83 -2.13 -12.35
C ALA A 144 33.32 -0.79 -12.90
N THR A 145 34.16 0.25 -12.90
CA THR A 145 34.18 1.07 -14.13
C THR A 145 35.49 1.78 -14.37
N ARG A 146 36.16 2.32 -13.34
CA ARG A 146 37.34 3.14 -13.63
C ARG A 146 38.62 2.32 -13.69
N ASP A 147 38.94 1.60 -12.64
CA ASP A 147 40.24 0.92 -12.55
C ASP A 147 40.26 -0.39 -13.34
N PHE A 148 39.13 -1.10 -13.42
CA PHE A 148 38.97 -2.25 -14.30
C PHE A 148 39.02 -1.86 -15.80
N VAL A 149 38.27 -0.84 -16.24
CA VAL A 149 38.33 -0.38 -17.64
C VAL A 149 39.71 0.18 -17.96
N ARG A 150 40.36 0.85 -17.00
CA ARG A 150 41.73 1.35 -17.18
C ARG A 150 42.75 0.21 -17.26
N SER A 151 42.65 -0.82 -16.43
CA SER A 151 43.58 -1.96 -16.48
C SER A 151 43.41 -2.74 -17.78
N GLU A 152 42.18 -2.98 -18.24
CA GLU A 152 41.94 -3.63 -19.52
C GLU A 152 42.42 -2.80 -20.71
N LEU A 153 42.14 -1.48 -20.73
CA LEU A 153 42.68 -0.61 -21.76
C LEU A 153 44.20 -0.61 -21.79
N ARG A 154 44.86 -0.67 -20.63
CA ARG A 154 46.32 -0.68 -20.53
C ARG A 154 46.91 -2.02 -20.97
N SER A 155 46.30 -3.13 -20.53
CA SER A 155 46.64 -4.48 -20.97
C SER A 155 46.54 -4.62 -22.49
N LEU A 156 45.44 -4.12 -23.09
CA LEU A 156 45.26 -4.15 -24.54
C LEU A 156 46.26 -3.26 -25.29
N LEU A 157 46.65 -2.12 -24.71
CA LEU A 157 47.64 -1.22 -25.31
C LEU A 157 49.04 -1.85 -25.30
N GLU A 158 49.40 -2.48 -24.19
CA GLU A 158 50.68 -3.15 -23.99
C GLU A 158 50.81 -4.37 -24.92
N GLU A 159 49.73 -5.14 -25.08
CA GLU A 159 49.68 -6.25 -26.04
C GLU A 159 49.88 -5.78 -27.51
N MET A 160 49.33 -4.61 -27.86
CA MET A 160 49.52 -4.01 -29.18
C MET A 160 50.96 -3.49 -29.39
N GLU A 161 51.58 -2.94 -28.35
CA GLU A 161 52.95 -2.42 -28.39
C GLU A 161 53.97 -3.56 -28.53
N ASP A 162 53.81 -4.65 -27.75
CA ASP A 162 54.67 -5.84 -27.85
C ASP A 162 54.62 -6.45 -29.26
N ARG A 163 53.42 -6.60 -29.85
CA ARG A 163 53.32 -7.07 -31.24
C ARG A 163 53.97 -6.12 -32.24
N GLY A 164 53.90 -4.80 -32.00
CA GLY A 164 54.56 -3.81 -32.83
C GLY A 164 56.09 -3.89 -32.74
N LEU A 165 56.61 -4.14 -31.53
CA LEU A 165 58.04 -4.33 -31.27
C LEU A 165 58.57 -5.62 -31.89
N GLU A 166 57.84 -6.73 -31.79
CA GLU A 166 58.20 -8.00 -32.46
C GLU A 166 58.31 -7.82 -33.99
N VAL A 167 57.40 -7.07 -34.59
CA VAL A 167 57.43 -6.76 -36.04
C VAL A 167 58.65 -5.90 -36.38
N ARG A 168 58.97 -4.89 -35.54
CA ARG A 168 60.13 -4.03 -35.73
C ARG A 168 61.45 -4.80 -35.60
N GLN A 169 61.56 -5.66 -34.58
CA GLN A 169 62.77 -6.43 -34.30
C GLN A 169 63.06 -7.46 -35.38
N ARG A 170 62.02 -8.13 -35.91
CA ARG A 170 62.16 -8.97 -37.12
C ARG A 170 62.66 -8.19 -38.33
N SER A 171 62.21 -6.95 -38.49
CA SER A 171 62.65 -6.08 -39.58
C SER A 171 64.15 -5.74 -39.46
N ASP A 172 64.59 -5.40 -38.24
CA ASP A 172 65.98 -5.00 -37.96
C ASP A 172 66.96 -6.21 -38.03
N GLU A 173 66.51 -7.42 -37.67
CA GLU A 173 67.29 -8.66 -37.85
C GLU A 173 67.47 -9.02 -39.33
N ASP A 174 66.42 -8.89 -40.15
CA ASP A 174 66.50 -9.10 -41.60
C ASP A 174 67.45 -8.08 -42.26
N ASP A 175 67.43 -6.81 -41.83
CA ASP A 175 68.32 -5.76 -42.35
C ASP A 175 69.78 -5.95 -41.90
N SER A 176 69.99 -6.42 -40.66
CA SER A 176 71.33 -6.72 -40.13
C SER A 176 71.95 -7.95 -40.80
N ALA A 177 71.14 -8.95 -41.12
CA ALA A 177 71.56 -10.09 -41.94
C ALA A 177 71.93 -9.68 -43.37
N ALA A 178 71.31 -8.63 -43.91
CA ALA A 178 71.66 -8.06 -45.21
C ALA A 178 72.93 -7.16 -45.17
N GLY A 179 73.26 -6.52 -44.05
CA GLY A 179 74.39 -5.58 -43.91
C GLY A 179 75.78 -6.19 -43.61
N GLY A 180 75.85 -7.46 -43.19
CA GLY A 180 77.09 -8.07 -42.67
C GLY A 180 78.13 -8.55 -43.70
N THR A 181 77.90 -8.41 -45.00
CA THR A 181 78.74 -9.06 -46.05
C THR A 181 79.80 -8.18 -46.73
N GLY A 182 80.17 -7.03 -46.17
CA GLY A 182 80.92 -6.02 -46.94
C GLY A 182 82.01 -5.21 -46.23
N SER A 183 82.89 -5.78 -45.39
CA SER A 183 84.19 -5.11 -45.13
C SER A 183 85.25 -6.01 -44.47
N SER A 184 86.03 -6.70 -45.29
CA SER A 184 87.40 -7.14 -44.94
C SER A 184 88.16 -7.40 -46.22
N ARG A 185 88.94 -6.41 -46.66
CA ARG A 185 90.02 -6.61 -47.63
C ARG A 185 91.18 -5.64 -47.34
N ASP A 186 92.33 -6.28 -47.08
CA ASP A 186 93.69 -5.85 -47.43
C ASP A 186 94.27 -4.66 -46.62
N LEU A 187 95.50 -4.66 -46.09
CA LEU A 187 96.78 -5.21 -46.55
C LEU A 187 97.79 -5.48 -45.39
N PRO A 188 98.91 -6.20 -45.65
CA PRO A 188 99.94 -6.54 -44.67
C PRO A 188 101.23 -5.70 -44.77
N ALA A 189 102.13 -5.95 -43.79
CA ALA A 189 103.58 -5.68 -43.75
C ALA A 189 104.00 -4.21 -43.59
N THR A 190 105.02 -3.84 -42.82
CA THR A 190 106.26 -4.52 -42.38
C THR A 190 106.68 -4.01 -41.01
#